data_AF-A0A377F7S3-F1
#
_entry.id   AF-A0A377F7S3-F1
#
_cell.length_a   1.000
_cell.length_b   1.000
_cell.length_c   1.000
_cell.angle_alpha   90.00
_cell.angle_beta   90.00
_cell.angle_gamma   90.00
#
_symmetry.space_group_name_H-M   'P 1'
#
loop_
_entity.id
_entity.type
_entity.pdbx_description
1 polymer ?
#
loop_
_entity_poly.entity_id
_entity_poly.type
_entity_poly.pdbx_seq_one_letter_code
_entity_poly.pdbx_strand_id
1 'polypeptide(L)'
;MQFTFNEGHIQLPSQWQDQSMQVLVSTDNSGINLVIKAAILEEFLHGTQEKLGIAEKLGRYGLGSAETHVKDFMIRHKKMLGLSDEDVAILKILKDKGL
;
A
#
# COMPACT_ATOMS: atom_id res chain seq x y z
N MET A 1 21.36 7.05 -0.91
CA MET A 1 21.45 6.58 -2.31
C MET A 1 20.74 7.61 -3.19
N GLN A 2 21.32 7.97 -4.34
CA GLN A 2 20.77 9.00 -5.24
C GLN A 2 19.94 8.36 -6.32
N PHE A 3 18.70 8.84 -6.50
CA PHE A 3 17.84 8.45 -7.61
C PHE A 3 17.62 9.65 -8.51
N THR A 4 17.73 9.42 -9.82
CA THR A 4 17.59 10.45 -10.85
C THR A 4 16.33 10.17 -11.64
N PHE A 5 15.51 11.20 -11.83
CA PHE A 5 14.29 11.19 -12.61
C PHE A 5 14.38 12.27 -13.69
N ASN A 6 13.46 12.24 -14.66
CA ASN A 6 13.39 13.28 -15.70
C ASN A 6 13.15 14.69 -15.13
N GLU A 7 12.59 14.78 -13.93
CA GLU A 7 12.19 16.02 -13.27
C GLU A 7 13.21 16.51 -12.22
N GLY A 8 14.27 15.74 -11.94
CA GLY A 8 15.28 16.10 -10.94
C GLY A 8 15.90 14.88 -10.26
N HIS A 9 16.60 15.12 -9.15
CA HIS A 9 17.20 14.05 -8.35
C HIS A 9 16.71 14.11 -6.90
N ILE A 10 16.56 12.94 -6.28
CA ILE A 10 16.33 12.82 -4.85
C ILE A 10 17.46 12.03 -4.20
N GLN A 11 17.85 12.45 -3.00
CA GLN A 11 18.75 11.71 -2.14
C GLN A 11 17.93 11.05 -1.04
N LEU A 12 17.87 9.72 -1.04
CA LEU A 12 17.24 9.00 0.05
C LEU A 12 18.27 8.70 1.14
N PRO A 13 18.00 9.08 2.41
CA PRO A 13 18.79 8.67 3.56
C PRO A 13 18.84 7.14 3.66
N SER A 14 20.00 6.58 3.99
CA SER A 14 20.19 5.11 4.12
C SER A 14 19.24 4.45 5.12
N GLN A 15 18.78 5.21 6.11
CA GLN A 15 17.80 4.81 7.12
C GLN A 15 16.38 4.56 6.56
N TRP A 16 16.05 5.05 5.37
CA TRP A 16 14.74 4.84 4.73
C TRP A 16 14.69 3.55 3.89
N GLN A 17 15.79 2.79 3.90
CA GLN A 17 15.97 1.58 3.11
C GLN A 17 15.70 0.30 3.93
N ASP A 18 14.92 0.39 5.01
CA ASP A 18 14.67 -0.74 5.90
C ASP A 18 13.56 -1.68 5.36
N GLN A 19 14.02 -2.85 4.92
CA GLN A 19 13.45 -4.21 4.76
C GLN A 19 11.99 -4.48 4.32
N SER A 20 11.09 -3.49 4.20
CA SER A 20 9.69 -3.72 3.80
C SER A 20 9.30 -3.08 2.46
N MET A 21 10.16 -2.21 1.90
CA MET A 21 9.85 -1.49 0.66
C MET A 21 10.78 -1.91 -0.48
N GLN A 22 10.24 -2.66 -1.44
CA GLN A 22 10.89 -2.85 -2.74
C GLN A 22 10.60 -1.62 -3.61
N VAL A 23 11.62 -0.81 -3.85
CA VAL A 23 11.54 0.31 -4.80
C VAL A 23 11.76 -0.26 -6.20
N LEU A 24 10.68 -0.54 -6.93
CA LEU A 24 10.74 -0.93 -8.34
C LEU A 24 10.62 0.33 -9.21
N VAL A 25 11.67 0.59 -10.00
CA VAL A 25 11.74 1.70 -10.95
C VAL A 25 11.09 1.26 -12.25
N SER A 26 9.92 1.81 -12.59
CA SER A 26 9.38 1.63 -13.93
C SER A 26 10.11 2.56 -14.91
N THR A 27 10.65 2.00 -15.99
CA THR A 27 11.42 2.70 -17.03
C THR A 27 10.58 3.60 -17.93
N ASP A 28 9.26 3.60 -17.76
CA ASP A 28 8.30 4.36 -18.57
C ASP A 28 7.71 5.59 -17.84
N ASN A 29 8.35 6.05 -16.76
CA ASN A 29 7.91 7.20 -15.95
C ASN A 29 6.55 7.04 -15.23
N SER A 30 5.94 5.86 -15.19
CA SER A 30 4.62 5.66 -14.54
C SER A 30 4.66 5.14 -13.09
N GLY A 31 5.77 4.55 -12.64
CA GLY A 31 5.72 3.55 -11.55
C GLY A 31 6.14 3.96 -10.13
N ILE A 32 6.89 5.05 -9.93
CA ILE A 32 7.53 5.30 -8.62
C ILE A 32 6.57 5.94 -7.60
N ASN A 33 5.52 6.59 -8.08
CA ASN A 33 4.55 7.31 -7.22
C ASN A 33 3.49 6.37 -6.60
N LEU A 34 3.28 5.18 -7.17
CA LEU A 34 2.10 4.35 -6.89
C LEU A 34 2.28 3.40 -5.70
N VAL A 35 3.42 2.68 -5.65
CA VAL A 35 3.71 1.69 -4.60
C VAL A 35 3.83 2.37 -3.22
N ILE A 36 4.43 3.56 -3.17
CA ILE A 36 4.62 4.32 -1.93
C ILE A 36 3.28 4.84 -1.38
N LYS A 37 2.37 5.31 -2.24
CA LYS A 37 1.07 5.84 -1.81
C LYS A 37 0.15 4.76 -1.26
N ALA A 38 0.12 3.58 -1.89
CA ALA A 38 -0.71 2.47 -1.45
C ALA A 38 -0.22 1.92 -0.10
N ALA A 39 1.09 1.69 0.04
CA ALA A 39 1.68 1.15 1.27
C ALA A 39 1.54 2.11 2.47
N ILE A 40 1.79 3.42 2.28
CA ILE A 40 1.62 4.41 3.36
C ILE A 40 0.15 4.51 3.79
N LEU A 41 -0.78 4.47 2.83
CA LEU A 41 -2.21 4.50 3.16
C LEU A 41 -2.63 3.23 3.92
N GLU A 42 -2.17 2.07 3.47
CA GLU A 42 -2.43 0.80 4.13
C GLU A 42 -1.94 0.82 5.59
N GLU A 43 -0.70 1.27 5.83
CA GLU A 43 -0.16 1.46 7.18
C GLU A 43 -1.00 2.44 8.01
N PHE A 44 -1.41 3.58 7.42
CA PHE A 44 -2.27 4.56 8.10
C PHE A 44 -3.64 3.97 8.48
N LEU A 45 -4.25 3.18 7.60
CA LEU A 45 -5.53 2.53 7.85
C LEU A 45 -5.41 1.50 8.97
N HIS A 46 -4.36 0.67 8.96
CA HIS A 46 -4.10 -0.26 10.06
C HIS A 46 -3.85 0.47 11.38
N GLY A 47 -3.02 1.52 11.40
CA GLY A 47 -2.78 2.32 12.59
C GLY A 47 -4.04 2.98 13.14
N THR A 48 -4.97 3.36 12.26
CA THR A 48 -6.29 3.88 12.65
C THR A 48 -7.18 2.78 13.23
N GLN A 49 -7.20 1.59 12.63
CA GLN A 49 -7.94 0.45 13.15
C GLN A 49 -7.45 0.00 14.53
N GLU A 50 -6.13 0.01 14.77
CA GLU A 50 -5.53 -0.28 16.07
C GLU A 50 -5.96 0.76 17.12
N LYS A 51 -5.83 2.07 16.82
CA LYS A 51 -6.24 3.15 17.74
C LYS A 51 -7.72 3.13 18.09
N LEU A 52 -8.57 2.65 17.18
CA LEU A 52 -10.01 2.56 17.36
C LEU A 52 -10.46 1.20 17.93
N GLY A 53 -9.54 0.27 18.22
CA GLY A 53 -9.87 -1.07 18.72
C GLY A 53 -10.60 -1.97 17.71
N ILE A 54 -10.57 -1.62 16.42
CA ILE A 54 -11.22 -2.38 15.34
C ILE A 54 -10.50 -3.70 15.12
N ALA A 55 -9.17 -3.70 15.17
CA ALA A 55 -8.35 -4.90 15.00
C ALA A 55 -8.60 -5.95 16.11
N GLU A 56 -8.85 -5.49 17.34
CA GLU A 56 -9.22 -6.36 18.46
C GLU A 56 -10.63 -6.94 18.27
N LYS A 57 -11.58 -6.10 17.83
CA LYS A 57 -12.98 -6.50 17.65
C LYS A 57 -13.21 -7.47 16.49
N LEU A 58 -12.54 -7.24 15.36
CA LEU A 58 -12.73 -8.03 14.12
C LEU A 58 -11.67 -9.10 13.92
N GLY A 59 -10.59 -9.07 14.70
CA GLY A 59 -9.38 -9.82 14.41
C GLY A 59 -8.56 -9.16 13.30
N ARG A 60 -7.26 -9.48 13.27
CA ARG A 60 -6.31 -8.93 12.28
C ARG A 60 -6.40 -9.66 10.93
N TYR A 61 -6.50 -10.98 10.94
CA TYR A 61 -6.44 -11.83 9.73
C TYR A 61 -7.71 -12.66 9.54
N GLY A 62 -7.92 -13.14 8.31
CA GLY A 62 -9.05 -13.97 7.94
C GLY A 62 -10.21 -13.19 7.31
N LEU A 63 -11.21 -13.92 6.83
CA LEU A 63 -12.34 -13.33 6.10
C LEU A 63 -13.17 -12.43 7.04
N GLY A 64 -13.33 -11.17 6.66
CA GLY A 64 -14.06 -10.17 7.48
C GLY A 64 -13.23 -9.54 8.59
N SER A 65 -11.91 -9.80 8.62
CA SER A 65 -10.98 -9.17 9.56
C SER A 65 -10.74 -7.70 9.23
N ALA A 66 -10.04 -7.02 10.13
CA ALA A 66 -9.54 -5.66 9.89
C ALA A 66 -8.78 -5.54 8.56
N GLU A 67 -7.97 -6.54 8.18
CA GLU A 67 -7.28 -6.64 6.89
C GLU A 67 -8.24 -6.62 5.70
N THR A 68 -9.28 -7.46 5.73
CA THR A 68 -10.31 -7.52 4.68
C THR A 68 -10.93 -6.13 4.44
N HIS A 69 -11.17 -5.38 5.51
CA HIS A 69 -11.72 -4.03 5.44
C HIS A 69 -10.75 -2.99 4.84
N VAL A 70 -9.44 -3.12 5.10
CA VAL A 70 -8.42 -2.25 4.49
C VAL A 70 -8.37 -2.49 2.98
N LYS A 71 -8.29 -3.75 2.55
CA LYS A 71 -8.29 -4.09 1.11
C LYS A 71 -9.57 -3.62 0.43
N ASP A 72 -10.74 -3.83 1.04
CA ASP A 72 -12.01 -3.32 0.50
C ASP A 72 -12.05 -1.79 0.40
N PHE A 73 -11.45 -1.07 1.36
CA PHE A 73 -11.32 0.38 1.28
C PHE A 73 -10.46 0.78 0.08
N MET A 74 -9.30 0.16 -0.10
CA MET A 74 -8.38 0.48 -1.20
C MET A 74 -9.02 0.20 -2.57
N ILE A 75 -9.70 -0.94 -2.73
CA ILE A 75 -10.42 -1.29 -3.96
C ILE A 75 -11.51 -0.27 -4.29
N ARG A 76 -12.34 0.12 -3.30
CA ARG A 76 -13.41 1.13 -3.51
C ARG A 76 -12.86 2.49 -3.93
N HIS A 77 -11.65 2.84 -3.50
CA HIS A 77 -11.02 4.12 -3.79
C HIS A 77 -9.95 4.03 -4.90
N LYS A 78 -9.98 2.99 -5.75
CA LYS A 78 -8.96 2.76 -6.79
C LYS A 78 -8.59 3.99 -7.61
N LYS A 79 -9.57 4.82 -7.98
CA LYS A 79 -9.36 6.05 -8.75
C LYS A 79 -8.57 7.12 -7.99
N MET A 80 -8.82 7.27 -6.70
CA MET A 80 -8.10 8.20 -5.83
C MET A 80 -6.67 7.72 -5.57
N LEU A 81 -6.49 6.41 -5.48
CA LEU A 81 -5.21 5.77 -5.21
C LEU A 81 -4.39 5.52 -6.48
N GLY A 82 -4.96 5.77 -7.67
CA GLY A 82 -4.32 5.51 -8.95
C GLY A 82 -4.12 4.03 -9.26
N LEU A 83 -4.82 3.12 -8.57
CA LEU A 83 -4.66 1.68 -8.73
C LEU A 83 -5.14 1.24 -10.11
N SER A 84 -4.32 0.45 -10.79
CA SER A 84 -4.67 -0.21 -12.04
C SER A 84 -5.68 -1.34 -11.81
N ASP A 85 -6.24 -1.88 -12.89
CA ASP A 85 -7.12 -3.05 -12.77
C ASP A 85 -6.35 -4.32 -12.34
N GLU A 86 -5.04 -4.39 -12.60
CA GLU A 86 -4.16 -5.46 -12.11
C GLU A 86 -3.95 -5.35 -10.59
N ASP A 87 -3.66 -4.16 -10.08
CA ASP A 87 -3.54 -3.92 -8.63
C ASP A 87 -4.83 -4.30 -7.90
N VAL A 88 -5.99 -3.95 -8.49
CA VAL A 88 -7.30 -4.31 -7.94
C VAL A 88 -7.53 -5.82 -7.96
N ALA A 89 -7.05 -6.53 -9.00
CA ALA A 89 -7.15 -7.98 -9.05
C ALA A 89 -6.31 -8.64 -7.94
N ILE A 90 -5.10 -8.13 -7.70
CA ILE A 90 -4.23 -8.60 -6.60
C ILE A 90 -4.90 -8.34 -5.24
N LEU A 91 -5.41 -7.12 -5.01
CA LEU A 91 -6.08 -6.76 -3.76
C LEU A 91 -7.32 -7.63 -3.49
N LYS A 92 -8.06 -8.01 -4.52
CA LYS A 92 -9.19 -8.95 -4.38
C LYS A 92 -8.72 -10.33 -3.92
N ILE A 93 -7.65 -10.85 -4.51
CA ILE A 93 -7.09 -12.15 -4.12
C ILE A 93 -6.61 -12.12 -2.66
N LEU A 94 -5.91 -11.05 -2.26
CA LEU A 94 -5.42 -10.88 -0.90
C LEU A 94 -6.59 -10.81 0.09
N LYS A 95 -7.59 -9.98 -0.21
CA LYS A 95 -8.82 -9.88 0.57
C LYS A 95 -9.52 -11.23 0.76
N ASP A 96 -9.69 -11.99 -0.31
CA ASP A 96 -10.40 -13.28 -0.25
C ASP A 96 -9.60 -14.33 0.54
N LYS A 97 -8.28 -14.15 0.68
CA LYS A 97 -7.41 -14.94 1.55
C LYS A 97 -7.37 -14.42 2.99
N GLY A 98 -7.96 -13.25 3.27
CA GLY A 98 -7.87 -12.58 4.57
C GLY A 98 -6.45 -12.08 4.89
N LEU A 99 -5.72 -11.67 3.85
CA LEU A 99 -4.33 -11.18 3.85
C LEU A 99 -4.24 -9.76 3.30
#